data_AF-A0A9E6AMF0-F1
#
_entry.id   AF-A0A9E6AMF0-F1
#
_cell.length_a   1.000
_cell.length_b   1.000
_cell.length_c   1.000
_cell.angle_alpha   90.00
_cell.angle_beta   90.00
_cell.angle_gamma   90.00
#
_symmetry.space_group_name_H-M   'P 1'
#
loop_
_entity.id
_entity.type
_entity.pdbx_description
1 polymer ?
#
loop_
_entity_poly.entity_id
_entity_poly.type
_entity_poly.pdbx_seq_one_letter_code
_entity_poly.pdbx_strand_id
1 'polypeptide(L)'
;MSNAPPQPETTQGLASASSSASRIYGAAIGTTALVSALSYLTPPEYSATLVSLGFFGCTYALVLRRSSAEISESGLAMGGLFGDAPLQWKRLLQESGRALTVALALSVLIFPAFFFAWQLWWTPERDFHWTWGPAPAEALLGQLLVVAVPEEMFYRGYLHGALDKLHPPRWRIFGAQIGPSLLIASAIFALGHVITEPHPNRLAVFFPALLFGWMRARTGGIGAAVIFHAFCNLFATSIERGYGLIP
;
A
#
# COMPACT_ATOMS: atom_id res chain seq x y z
N MET A 1 40.96 30.16 4.15
CA MET A 1 39.89 29.14 3.99
C MET A 1 38.57 29.91 3.91
N SER A 2 37.96 29.95 2.73
CA SER A 2 36.77 30.76 2.44
C SER A 2 35.52 30.06 2.97
N ASN A 3 34.93 30.59 4.06
CA ASN A 3 33.57 30.25 4.46
C ASN A 3 32.60 31.12 3.66
N ALA A 4 32.13 30.61 2.52
CA ALA A 4 31.02 31.24 1.81
C ALA A 4 29.72 30.98 2.62
N PRO A 5 28.90 32.01 2.89
CA PRO A 5 27.60 31.81 3.54
C PRO A 5 26.67 30.98 2.64
N PRO A 6 25.75 30.19 3.21
CA PRO A 6 24.77 29.44 2.43
C PRO A 6 23.93 30.40 1.57
N GLN A 7 23.87 30.14 0.27
CA GLN A 7 23.06 30.91 -0.67
C GLN A 7 21.57 30.82 -0.27
N PRO A 8 20.83 31.94 -0.24
CA PRO A 8 19.41 31.92 0.08
C PRO A 8 18.63 31.15 -0.99
N GLU A 9 17.77 30.22 -0.58
CA GLU A 9 16.85 29.52 -1.47
C GLU A 9 16.00 30.55 -2.24
N THR A 10 16.02 30.48 -3.57
CA THR A 10 15.36 31.46 -4.43
C THR A 10 13.84 31.31 -4.37
N THR A 11 13.11 32.42 -4.44
CA THR A 11 11.63 32.47 -4.40
C THR A 11 10.95 31.55 -5.43
N GLN A 12 11.61 31.30 -6.57
CA GLN A 12 11.15 30.35 -7.61
C GLN A 12 11.23 28.87 -7.15
N GLY A 13 12.25 28.50 -6.37
CA GLY A 13 12.37 27.17 -5.79
C GLY A 13 11.24 26.88 -4.80
N LEU A 14 10.95 27.86 -3.93
CA LEU A 14 9.86 27.77 -2.95
C LEU A 14 8.48 27.66 -3.62
N ALA A 15 8.22 28.43 -4.68
CA ALA A 15 6.97 28.37 -5.43
C ALA A 15 6.78 27.02 -6.17
N SER A 16 7.83 26.49 -6.79
CA SER A 16 7.77 25.20 -7.49
C SER A 16 7.58 24.01 -6.53
N ALA A 17 8.23 24.02 -5.36
CA ALA A 17 8.03 23.04 -4.31
C ALA A 17 6.59 23.07 -3.77
N SER A 18 6.05 24.26 -3.47
CA SER A 18 4.68 24.46 -3.01
C SER A 18 3.63 23.94 -4.01
N SER A 19 3.83 24.22 -5.31
CA SER A 19 2.96 23.69 -6.37
C SER A 19 3.02 22.16 -6.52
N SER A 20 4.17 21.55 -6.20
CA SER A 20 4.35 20.10 -6.25
C SER A 20 3.71 19.40 -5.05
N ALA A 21 3.89 19.96 -3.84
CA ALA A 21 3.22 19.49 -2.64
C ALA A 21 1.70 19.55 -2.78
N SER A 22 1.16 20.68 -3.26
CA SER A 22 -0.28 20.87 -3.45
C SER A 22 -0.89 19.84 -4.41
N ARG A 23 -0.18 19.49 -5.49
CA ARG A 23 -0.63 18.45 -6.44
C ARG A 23 -0.63 17.05 -5.80
N ILE A 24 0.40 16.71 -5.03
CA ILE A 24 0.53 15.38 -4.42
C ILE A 24 -0.54 15.18 -3.35
N TYR A 25 -0.69 16.12 -2.42
CA TYR A 25 -1.73 16.05 -1.40
C TYR A 25 -3.13 16.19 -1.99
N GLY A 26 -3.31 17.04 -3.01
CA GLY A 26 -4.57 17.15 -3.75
C GLY A 26 -4.98 15.84 -4.41
N ALA A 27 -4.03 15.09 -4.99
CA ALA A 27 -4.30 13.76 -5.53
C ALA A 27 -4.68 12.76 -4.43
N ALA A 28 -3.98 12.77 -3.28
CA ALA A 28 -4.33 11.92 -2.13
C ALA A 28 -5.76 12.20 -1.62
N ILE A 29 -6.11 13.47 -1.43
CA ILE A 29 -7.44 13.90 -0.99
C ILE A 29 -8.50 13.52 -2.03
N GLY A 30 -8.25 13.83 -3.31
CA GLY A 30 -9.18 13.56 -4.39
C GLY A 30 -9.46 12.06 -4.58
N THR A 31 -8.41 11.23 -4.56
CA THR A 31 -8.57 9.77 -4.61
C THR A 31 -9.31 9.26 -3.39
N THR A 32 -8.97 9.71 -2.17
CA THR A 32 -9.67 9.31 -0.94
C THR A 32 -11.15 9.68 -0.99
N ALA A 33 -11.48 10.90 -1.43
CA ALA A 33 -12.85 11.36 -1.58
C ALA A 33 -13.62 10.52 -2.61
N LEU A 34 -13.00 10.23 -3.76
CA LEU A 34 -13.60 9.38 -4.80
C LEU A 34 -13.90 7.97 -4.28
N VAL A 35 -12.91 7.28 -3.71
CA VAL A 35 -13.11 5.90 -3.24
C VAL A 35 -14.05 5.82 -2.05
N SER A 36 -14.07 6.85 -1.19
CA SER A 36 -15.05 6.95 -0.11
C SER A 36 -16.46 7.12 -0.65
N ALA A 37 -16.65 8.01 -1.64
CA ALA A 37 -17.94 8.17 -2.30
C ALA A 37 -18.38 6.86 -2.96
N LEU A 38 -17.49 6.16 -3.67
CA LEU A 38 -17.80 4.85 -4.26
C LEU A 38 -18.17 3.83 -3.17
N SER A 39 -17.47 3.81 -2.03
CA SER A 39 -17.77 2.92 -0.91
C SER A 39 -19.15 3.16 -0.31
N TYR A 40 -19.59 4.42 -0.18
CA TYR A 40 -20.88 4.78 0.44
C TYR A 40 -22.07 4.76 -0.51
N LEU A 41 -21.85 5.09 -1.79
CA LEU A 41 -22.92 5.35 -2.75
C LEU A 41 -23.26 4.13 -3.62
N THR A 42 -22.51 3.03 -3.50
CA THR A 42 -22.69 1.86 -4.35
C THR A 42 -23.17 0.65 -3.52
N PRO A 43 -23.93 -0.28 -4.14
CA PRO A 43 -24.36 -1.49 -3.44
C PRO A 43 -23.17 -2.31 -2.91
N PRO A 44 -23.28 -2.95 -1.74
CA PRO A 44 -22.19 -3.70 -1.12
C PRO A 44 -21.55 -4.74 -2.05
N GLU A 45 -22.34 -5.41 -2.88
CA GLU A 45 -21.89 -6.40 -3.87
C GLU A 45 -20.97 -5.83 -4.97
N TYR A 46 -21.04 -4.53 -5.24
CA TYR A 46 -20.21 -3.86 -6.25
C TYR A 46 -19.15 -2.92 -5.67
N SER A 47 -19.28 -2.57 -4.38
CA SER A 47 -18.45 -1.57 -3.72
C SER A 47 -16.95 -1.85 -3.85
N ALA A 48 -16.50 -3.07 -3.53
CA ALA A 48 -15.09 -3.45 -3.65
C ALA A 48 -14.55 -3.29 -5.09
N THR A 49 -15.33 -3.72 -6.08
CA THR A 49 -14.96 -3.60 -7.50
C THR A 49 -14.89 -2.15 -7.96
N LEU A 50 -15.83 -1.30 -7.54
CA LEU A 50 -15.84 0.10 -7.96
C LEU A 50 -14.73 0.90 -7.27
N VAL A 51 -14.49 0.66 -5.98
CA VAL A 51 -13.34 1.23 -5.24
C VAL A 51 -12.01 0.83 -5.89
N SER A 52 -11.87 -0.45 -6.25
CA SER A 52 -10.73 -1.00 -7.00
C SER A 52 -10.48 -0.24 -8.31
N LEU A 53 -11.53 -0.06 -9.12
CA LEU A 53 -11.47 0.71 -10.37
C LEU A 53 -11.16 2.19 -10.12
N GLY A 54 -11.63 2.77 -9.01
CA GLY A 54 -11.29 4.13 -8.60
C GLY A 54 -9.79 4.31 -8.34
N PHE A 55 -9.20 3.44 -7.50
CA PHE A 55 -7.76 3.44 -7.25
C PHE A 55 -6.95 3.21 -8.52
N PHE A 56 -7.34 2.24 -9.34
CA PHE A 56 -6.67 1.94 -10.59
C PHE A 56 -6.75 3.12 -11.57
N GLY A 57 -7.93 3.72 -11.73
CA GLY A 57 -8.16 4.87 -12.60
C GLY A 57 -7.34 6.09 -12.20
N CYS A 58 -7.28 6.40 -10.90
CA CYS A 58 -6.40 7.45 -10.38
C CYS A 58 -4.92 7.14 -10.66
N THR A 59 -4.46 5.92 -10.37
CA THR A 59 -3.08 5.53 -10.62
C THR A 59 -2.73 5.55 -12.10
N TYR A 60 -3.67 5.16 -12.96
CA TYR A 60 -3.51 5.23 -14.41
C TYR A 60 -3.29 6.67 -14.88
N ALA A 61 -4.14 7.60 -14.43
CA ALA A 61 -4.02 9.02 -14.78
C ALA A 61 -2.75 9.68 -14.24
N LEU A 62 -2.29 9.27 -13.06
CA LEU A 62 -1.15 9.88 -12.37
C LEU A 62 0.20 9.31 -12.84
N VAL A 63 0.30 8.00 -13.05
CA VAL A 63 1.56 7.29 -13.29
C VAL A 63 1.56 6.48 -14.59
N LEU A 64 0.56 5.64 -14.85
CA LEU A 64 0.68 4.65 -15.93
C LEU A 64 0.56 5.23 -17.35
N ARG A 65 0.09 6.47 -17.51
CA ARG A 65 0.14 7.23 -18.78
C ARG A 65 1.46 7.98 -18.99
N ARG A 66 2.40 7.86 -18.06
CA ARG A 66 3.69 8.56 -18.09
C ARG A 66 4.75 7.69 -18.77
N SER A 67 5.98 8.21 -18.85
CA SER A 67 7.07 7.48 -19.46
C SER A 67 7.37 6.16 -18.73
N SER A 68 7.87 5.16 -19.45
CA SER A 68 8.31 3.90 -18.86
C SER A 68 9.32 4.07 -17.70
N ALA A 69 10.13 5.14 -17.73
CA ALA A 69 11.04 5.48 -16.64
C ALA A 69 10.29 5.87 -15.36
N GLU A 70 9.28 6.73 -15.47
CA GLU A 70 8.44 7.12 -14.33
C GLU A 70 7.65 5.94 -13.74
N ILE A 71 7.13 5.06 -14.61
CA ILE A 71 6.43 3.84 -14.17
C ILE A 71 7.38 2.92 -13.38
N SER A 72 8.62 2.80 -13.84
CA SER A 72 9.65 2.03 -13.13
C SER A 72 10.10 2.69 -11.83
N GLU A 73 10.23 4.02 -11.78
CA GLU A 73 10.53 4.75 -10.55
C GLU A 73 9.45 4.56 -9.49
N SER A 74 8.17 4.52 -9.90
CA SER A 74 7.06 4.17 -9.03
C SER A 74 7.03 2.69 -8.64
N GLY A 75 7.94 1.84 -9.12
CA GLY A 75 7.95 0.42 -8.80
C GLY A 75 6.76 -0.36 -9.40
N LEU A 76 6.12 0.22 -10.42
CA LEU A 76 4.96 -0.34 -11.12
C LEU A 76 5.35 -1.06 -12.41
N ALA A 77 6.63 -1.08 -12.80
CA ALA A 77 7.04 -1.73 -14.05
C ALA A 77 6.68 -3.24 -14.11
N MET A 78 6.71 -3.96 -12.98
CA MET A 78 6.35 -5.39 -12.85
C MET A 78 6.81 -6.27 -14.03
N GLY A 79 8.13 -6.45 -14.18
CA GLY A 79 8.69 -7.21 -15.31
C GLY A 79 8.42 -6.64 -16.72
N GLY A 80 7.93 -5.41 -16.84
CA GLY A 80 7.55 -4.74 -18.09
C GLY A 80 6.05 -4.67 -18.36
N LEU A 81 5.19 -5.22 -17.49
CA LEU A 81 3.74 -5.33 -17.70
C LEU A 81 3.05 -4.00 -17.99
N PHE A 82 3.49 -2.91 -17.34
CA PHE A 82 2.89 -1.59 -17.47
C PHE A 82 3.75 -0.60 -18.25
N GLY A 83 4.87 -1.03 -18.84
CA GLY A 83 5.74 -0.18 -19.64
C GLY A 83 5.61 -0.46 -21.14
N ASP A 84 6.34 0.32 -21.93
CA ASP A 84 6.42 0.16 -23.40
C ASP A 84 7.41 -0.94 -23.81
N ALA A 85 8.13 -1.52 -22.85
CA ALA A 85 9.11 -2.57 -23.05
C ALA A 85 8.45 -3.96 -23.15
N PRO A 86 9.00 -4.88 -23.96
CA PRO A 86 8.47 -6.25 -24.04
C PRO A 86 8.55 -6.95 -22.69
N LEU A 87 7.54 -7.77 -22.41
CA LEU A 87 7.42 -8.49 -21.14
C LEU A 87 8.60 -9.45 -20.92
N GLN A 88 9.32 -9.26 -19.81
CA GLN A 88 10.49 -10.05 -19.47
C GLN A 88 10.11 -11.14 -18.47
N TRP A 89 9.60 -12.27 -18.97
CA TRP A 89 9.10 -13.37 -18.14
C TRP A 89 10.06 -13.85 -17.05
N LYS A 90 11.35 -13.99 -17.37
CA LYS A 90 12.37 -14.40 -16.38
C LYS A 90 12.48 -13.40 -15.24
N ARG A 91 12.46 -12.10 -15.54
CA ARG A 91 12.52 -11.03 -14.55
C ARG A 91 11.23 -10.98 -13.73
N LEU A 92 10.07 -11.10 -14.37
CA LEU A 92 8.78 -11.16 -13.68
C LEU A 92 8.75 -12.32 -12.67
N LEU A 93 9.16 -13.53 -13.08
CA LEU A 93 9.21 -14.69 -12.19
C LEU A 93 10.18 -14.50 -11.01
N GLN A 94 11.35 -13.90 -11.26
CA GLN A 94 12.33 -13.60 -10.20
C GLN A 94 11.81 -12.56 -9.21
N GLU A 95 11.22 -11.47 -9.71
CA GLU A 95 10.62 -10.41 -8.89
C GLU A 95 9.45 -10.97 -8.06
N SER A 96 8.57 -11.77 -8.66
CA SER A 96 7.46 -12.44 -7.99
C SER A 96 7.94 -13.46 -6.95
N GLY A 97 8.94 -14.29 -7.26
CA GLY A 97 9.51 -15.24 -6.32
C GLY A 97 10.16 -14.56 -5.12
N ARG A 98 10.91 -13.47 -5.36
CA ARG A 98 11.47 -12.63 -4.29
C ARG A 98 10.37 -11.99 -3.44
N ALA A 99 9.35 -11.43 -4.07
CA ALA A 99 8.21 -10.83 -3.38
C ALA A 99 7.48 -11.83 -2.47
N LEU A 100 7.19 -13.02 -2.99
CA LEU A 100 6.56 -14.09 -2.24
C LEU A 100 7.42 -14.54 -1.05
N THR A 101 8.73 -14.71 -1.27
CA THR A 101 9.66 -15.11 -0.20
C THR A 101 9.68 -14.10 0.94
N VAL A 102 9.77 -12.81 0.61
CA VAL A 102 9.75 -11.73 1.62
C VAL A 102 8.43 -11.71 2.37
N ALA A 103 7.29 -11.81 1.66
CA ALA A 103 5.97 -11.82 2.28
C ALA A 103 5.80 -13.01 3.22
N LEU A 104 6.16 -14.23 2.80
CA LEU A 104 6.09 -15.43 3.63
C LEU A 104 6.98 -15.33 4.87
N ALA A 105 8.22 -14.87 4.72
CA ALA A 105 9.14 -14.70 5.85
C ALA A 105 8.57 -13.72 6.90
N LEU A 106 7.99 -12.60 6.45
CA LEU A 106 7.37 -11.63 7.34
C LEU A 106 6.07 -12.17 7.96
N SER A 107 5.28 -12.94 7.23
CA SER A 107 4.08 -13.59 7.78
C SER A 107 4.43 -14.55 8.91
N VAL A 108 5.44 -15.41 8.73
CA VAL A 108 5.90 -16.33 9.78
C VAL A 108 6.37 -15.57 11.02
N LEU A 109 7.02 -14.42 10.85
CA LEU A 109 7.51 -13.61 11.97
C LEU A 109 6.39 -12.84 12.69
N ILE A 110 5.45 -12.25 11.93
CA ILE A 110 4.51 -11.24 12.45
C ILE A 110 3.18 -11.85 12.85
N PHE A 111 2.67 -12.84 12.10
CA PHE A 111 1.32 -13.36 12.30
C PHE A 111 1.12 -14.01 13.67
N PRO A 112 2.08 -14.79 14.23
CA PRO A 112 1.93 -15.30 15.58
C PRO A 112 1.82 -14.18 16.63
N ALA A 113 2.68 -13.15 16.54
CA ALA A 113 2.64 -12.01 17.44
C ALA A 113 1.32 -11.23 17.30
N PHE A 114 0.84 -11.04 16.07
CA PHE A 114 -0.43 -10.39 15.79
C PHE A 114 -1.62 -11.18 16.37
N PHE A 115 -1.63 -12.51 16.24
CA PHE A 115 -2.69 -13.37 16.78
C PHE A 115 -2.84 -13.23 18.30
N PHE A 116 -1.73 -13.22 19.04
CA PHE A 116 -1.77 -13.02 20.48
C PHE A 116 -2.12 -11.58 20.87
N ALA A 117 -1.60 -10.58 20.15
CA ALA A 117 -1.98 -9.19 20.36
C ALA A 117 -3.48 -8.95 20.12
N TRP A 118 -4.05 -9.59 19.08
CA TRP A 118 -5.47 -9.54 18.77
C TRP A 118 -6.31 -10.12 19.90
N GLN A 119 -5.94 -11.29 20.45
CA GLN A 119 -6.63 -11.90 21.59
C GLN A 119 -6.59 -11.04 22.84
N LEU A 120 -5.43 -10.45 23.16
CA LEU A 120 -5.27 -9.57 24.31
C LEU A 120 -6.12 -8.30 24.17
N TRP A 121 -6.26 -7.78 22.95
CA TRP A 121 -7.00 -6.56 22.69
C TRP A 121 -8.52 -6.78 22.68
N TRP A 122 -8.97 -7.85 22.02
CA TRP A 122 -10.40 -8.10 21.79
C TRP A 122 -11.06 -9.00 22.84
N THR A 123 -10.26 -9.72 23.62
CA THR A 123 -10.74 -10.64 24.69
C THR A 123 -11.93 -11.49 24.23
N PRO A 124 -11.78 -12.30 23.16
CA PRO A 124 -12.90 -13.07 22.61
C PRO A 124 -13.44 -14.06 23.65
N GLU A 125 -14.77 -14.15 23.76
CA GLU A 125 -15.42 -15.07 24.72
C GLU A 125 -15.44 -16.53 24.25
N ARG A 126 -15.31 -16.75 22.93
CA ARG A 126 -15.39 -18.07 22.31
C ARG A 126 -14.01 -18.69 22.14
N ASP A 127 -13.97 -20.01 22.19
CA ASP A 127 -12.75 -20.76 21.86
C ASP A 127 -12.41 -20.62 20.38
N PHE A 128 -11.11 -20.61 20.09
CA PHE A 128 -10.61 -20.52 18.73
C PHE A 128 -10.68 -21.89 18.03
N HIS A 129 -11.33 -21.93 16.88
CA HIS A 129 -11.32 -23.11 16.00
C HIS A 129 -10.93 -22.70 14.59
N TRP A 130 -9.82 -23.23 14.08
CA TRP A 130 -9.39 -22.89 12.71
C TRP A 130 -10.42 -23.36 11.69
N THR A 131 -10.97 -22.42 10.93
CA THR A 131 -11.94 -22.67 9.88
C THR A 131 -11.46 -22.07 8.57
N TRP A 132 -11.40 -22.91 7.55
CA TRP A 132 -11.19 -22.43 6.19
C TRP A 132 -12.48 -21.77 5.72
N GLY A 133 -12.37 -20.56 5.16
CA GLY A 133 -13.50 -19.94 4.49
C GLY A 133 -13.93 -20.75 3.26
N PRO A 134 -15.18 -20.55 2.79
CA PRO A 134 -15.57 -21.08 1.50
C PRO A 134 -14.65 -20.49 0.41
N ALA A 135 -14.29 -21.29 -0.60
CA ALA A 135 -13.61 -20.82 -1.80
C ALA A 135 -12.28 -20.06 -1.52
N PRO A 136 -11.27 -20.71 -0.91
CA PRO A 136 -10.03 -20.04 -0.48
C PRO A 136 -9.19 -19.48 -1.64
N ALA A 137 -9.28 -20.10 -2.84
CA ALA A 137 -8.56 -19.62 -4.01
C ALA A 137 -9.18 -18.32 -4.55
N GLU A 138 -10.51 -18.25 -4.60
CA GLU A 138 -11.29 -17.09 -5.00
C GLU A 138 -11.09 -15.94 -4.01
N ALA A 139 -11.08 -16.23 -2.71
CA ALA A 139 -10.77 -15.25 -1.68
C ALA A 139 -9.35 -14.68 -1.86
N LEU A 140 -8.35 -15.53 -2.13
CA LEU A 140 -6.99 -15.11 -2.40
C LEU A 140 -6.89 -14.22 -3.66
N LEU A 141 -7.53 -14.63 -4.76
CA LEU A 141 -7.53 -13.86 -6.00
C LEU A 141 -8.25 -12.51 -5.83
N GLY A 142 -9.38 -12.48 -5.11
CA GLY A 142 -10.09 -11.25 -4.78
C GLY A 142 -9.23 -10.31 -3.97
N GLN A 143 -8.58 -10.80 -2.92
CA GLN A 143 -7.68 -9.98 -2.09
C GLN A 143 -6.46 -9.49 -2.86
N LEU A 144 -5.88 -10.30 -3.75
CA LEU A 144 -4.76 -9.85 -4.57
C LEU A 144 -5.18 -8.82 -5.62
N LEU A 145 -6.17 -9.15 -6.45
CA LEU A 145 -6.46 -8.40 -7.67
C LEU A 145 -7.43 -7.25 -7.46
N VAL A 146 -8.44 -7.43 -6.60
CA VAL A 146 -9.50 -6.44 -6.39
C VAL A 146 -9.10 -5.46 -5.29
N VAL A 147 -8.40 -5.92 -4.25
CA VAL A 147 -8.04 -5.09 -3.09
C VAL A 147 -6.58 -4.63 -3.15
N ALA A 148 -5.63 -5.57 -2.97
CA ALA A 148 -4.24 -5.23 -2.71
C ALA A 148 -3.54 -4.57 -3.90
N VAL A 149 -3.69 -5.08 -5.13
CA VAL A 149 -3.02 -4.49 -6.32
C VAL A 149 -3.42 -3.01 -6.51
N PRO A 150 -4.70 -2.64 -6.64
CA PRO A 150 -5.08 -1.23 -6.85
C PRO A 150 -4.65 -0.31 -5.71
N GLU A 151 -4.80 -0.75 -4.46
CA GLU A 151 -4.39 0.05 -3.31
C GLU A 151 -2.87 0.24 -3.26
N GLU A 152 -2.09 -0.83 -3.37
CA GLU A 152 -0.62 -0.73 -3.35
C GLU A 152 -0.07 0.05 -4.55
N MET A 153 -0.73 -0.05 -5.71
CA MET A 153 -0.42 0.76 -6.88
C MET A 153 -0.53 2.26 -6.57
N PHE A 154 -1.62 2.67 -5.92
CA PHE A 154 -1.81 4.07 -5.55
C PHE A 154 -0.88 4.49 -4.40
N TYR A 155 -0.91 3.77 -3.28
CA TYR A 155 -0.24 4.20 -2.06
C TYR A 155 1.27 3.99 -2.11
N ARG A 156 1.76 2.83 -2.56
CA ARG A 156 3.20 2.49 -2.57
C ARG A 156 3.84 2.82 -3.90
N GLY A 157 3.07 2.74 -4.99
CA GLY A 157 3.55 3.10 -6.31
C GLY A 157 3.59 4.61 -6.53
N TYR A 158 2.42 5.26 -6.50
CA TYR A 158 2.32 6.70 -6.73
C TYR A 158 2.68 7.52 -5.48
N LEU A 159 1.88 7.44 -4.40
CA LEU A 159 1.90 8.41 -3.31
C LEU A 159 3.24 8.39 -2.54
N HIS A 160 3.73 7.21 -2.17
CA HIS A 160 5.02 7.06 -1.48
C HIS A 160 6.17 7.61 -2.34
N GLY A 161 6.26 7.21 -3.61
CA GLY A 161 7.31 7.69 -4.52
C GLY A 161 7.23 9.20 -4.80
N ALA A 162 6.02 9.75 -4.90
CA ALA A 162 5.83 11.19 -5.05
C ALA A 162 6.24 11.95 -3.77
N LEU A 163 5.93 11.41 -2.59
CA LEU A 163 6.36 11.98 -1.31
C LEU A 163 7.87 11.85 -1.10
N ASP A 164 8.53 10.81 -1.61
CA ASP A 164 10.00 10.71 -1.60
C ASP A 164 10.65 11.85 -2.39
N LYS A 165 10.01 12.34 -3.46
CA LYS A 165 10.49 13.51 -4.22
C LYS A 165 10.41 14.81 -3.42
N LEU A 166 9.44 14.92 -2.49
CA LEU A 166 9.32 16.08 -1.57
C LEU A 166 10.17 15.93 -0.31
N HIS A 167 10.27 14.71 0.21
CA HIS A 167 10.92 14.36 1.46
C HIS A 167 11.85 13.16 1.23
N PRO A 168 13.06 13.42 0.69
CA PRO A 168 13.98 12.35 0.31
C PRO A 168 14.25 11.35 1.44
N PRO A 169 14.39 10.05 1.11
CA PRO A 169 14.84 9.04 2.06
C PRO A 169 16.16 9.46 2.72
N ARG A 170 16.22 9.32 4.04
CA ARG A 170 17.38 9.75 4.85
C ARG A 170 17.88 8.68 5.82
N TRP A 171 17.16 7.56 5.94
CA TRP A 171 17.50 6.49 6.86
C TRP A 171 17.65 5.16 6.11
N ARG A 172 18.57 4.32 6.59
CA ARG A 172 18.73 2.95 6.11
C ARG A 172 18.36 1.98 7.23
N ILE A 173 17.20 1.34 7.12
CA ILE A 173 16.67 0.41 8.12
C ILE A 173 16.52 -0.97 7.49
N PHE A 174 17.23 -1.98 8.04
CA PHE A 174 17.23 -3.37 7.55
C PHE A 174 17.42 -3.51 6.02
N GLY A 175 18.24 -2.63 5.45
CA GLY A 175 18.56 -2.63 4.02
C GLY A 175 17.56 -1.92 3.11
N ALA A 176 16.51 -1.28 3.65
CA ALA A 176 15.64 -0.37 2.92
C ALA A 176 16.06 1.09 3.15
N GLN A 177 16.01 1.93 2.11
CA GLN A 177 16.15 3.37 2.26
C GLN A 177 14.77 3.98 2.47
N ILE A 178 14.54 4.60 3.62
CA ILE A 178 13.23 5.14 4.00
C ILE A 178 13.34 6.59 4.46
N GLY A 179 12.24 7.32 4.38
CA GLY A 179 12.13 8.72 4.77
C GLY A 179 10.79 9.05 5.44
N PRO A 180 10.51 10.34 5.66
CA PRO A 180 9.22 10.81 6.20
C PRO A 180 8.02 10.40 5.36
N SER A 181 8.22 10.25 4.05
CA SER A 181 7.28 9.68 3.09
C SER A 181 6.62 8.40 3.58
N LEU A 182 7.37 7.50 4.22
CA LEU A 182 6.86 6.25 4.77
C LEU A 182 5.75 6.49 5.81
N LEU A 183 6.01 7.40 6.75
CA LEU A 183 5.08 7.74 7.82
C LEU A 183 3.86 8.47 7.26
N ILE A 184 4.08 9.44 6.37
CA ILE A 184 3.01 10.25 5.77
C ILE A 184 2.09 9.39 4.92
N ALA A 185 2.64 8.56 4.01
CA ALA A 185 1.84 7.68 3.17
C ALA A 185 1.05 6.65 4.00
N SER A 186 1.65 6.10 5.06
CA SER A 186 0.97 5.15 5.95
C SER A 186 -0.13 5.81 6.78
N ALA A 187 0.07 7.06 7.21
CA ALA A 187 -0.95 7.83 7.89
C ALA A 187 -2.14 8.14 6.97
N ILE A 188 -1.88 8.60 5.73
CA ILE A 188 -2.92 8.86 4.74
C ILE A 188 -3.70 7.57 4.42
N PHE A 189 -3.01 6.43 4.27
CA PHE A 189 -3.63 5.12 4.08
C PHE A 189 -4.60 4.77 5.22
N ALA A 190 -4.17 4.91 6.47
CA ALA A 190 -4.98 4.60 7.65
C ALA A 190 -6.16 5.58 7.83
N LEU A 191 -5.95 6.86 7.55
CA LEU A 191 -7.01 7.88 7.53
C LEU A 191 -8.06 7.56 6.48
N GLY A 192 -7.65 7.15 5.28
CA GLY A 192 -8.56 6.72 4.21
C GLY A 192 -9.49 5.59 4.68
N HIS A 193 -8.96 4.60 5.39
CA HIS A 193 -9.74 3.49 5.93
C HIS A 193 -10.80 3.91 6.96
N VAL A 194 -10.50 4.91 7.80
CA VAL A 194 -11.47 5.47 8.74
C VAL A 194 -12.54 6.30 8.01
N ILE A 195 -12.17 6.99 6.94
CA ILE A 195 -13.12 7.79 6.15
C ILE A 195 -14.07 6.88 5.38
N THR A 196 -13.60 5.76 4.83
CA THR A 196 -14.44 4.78 4.11
C THR A 196 -15.29 3.94 5.06
N GLU A 197 -14.77 3.64 6.26
CA GLU A 197 -15.47 2.89 7.29
C GLU A 197 -15.25 3.57 8.66
N PRO A 198 -16.24 4.31 9.20
CA PRO A 198 -16.08 5.18 10.37
C PRO A 198 -15.93 4.42 11.71
N HIS A 199 -14.83 3.68 11.85
CA HIS A 199 -14.50 2.93 13.04
C HIS A 199 -13.03 3.18 13.46
N PRO A 200 -12.74 3.63 14.70
CA PRO A 200 -11.39 3.99 15.13
C PRO A 200 -10.35 2.87 14.97
N ASN A 201 -10.76 1.60 15.15
CA ASN A 201 -9.87 0.44 14.97
C ASN A 201 -9.32 0.33 13.54
N ARG A 202 -9.95 0.97 12.54
CA ARG A 202 -9.41 1.04 11.17
C ARG A 202 -8.09 1.80 11.11
N LEU A 203 -7.75 2.65 12.09
CA LEU A 203 -6.41 3.25 12.19
C LEU A 203 -5.29 2.23 12.38
N ALA A 204 -5.59 1.02 12.88
CA ALA A 204 -4.59 -0.01 13.10
C ALA A 204 -3.89 -0.45 11.81
N VAL A 205 -4.52 -0.24 10.63
CA VAL A 205 -3.87 -0.53 9.34
C VAL A 205 -2.65 0.35 9.08
N PHE A 206 -2.43 1.41 9.87
CA PHE A 206 -1.19 2.19 9.89
C PHE A 206 0.06 1.31 10.08
N PHE A 207 0.01 0.33 10.97
CA PHE A 207 1.17 -0.51 11.29
C PHE A 207 1.59 -1.44 10.14
N PRO A 208 0.70 -2.28 9.56
CA PRO A 208 1.08 -3.04 8.38
C PRO A 208 1.41 -2.11 7.20
N ALA A 209 0.79 -0.92 7.11
CA ALA A 209 1.09 0.04 6.07
C ALA A 209 2.55 0.53 6.06
N LEU A 210 3.17 0.67 7.24
CA LEU A 210 4.61 0.95 7.38
C LEU A 210 5.45 -0.20 6.79
N LEU A 211 5.05 -1.45 7.04
CA LEU A 211 5.78 -2.60 6.53
C LEU A 211 5.64 -2.72 5.01
N PHE A 212 4.46 -2.42 4.45
CA PHE A 212 4.23 -2.38 3.01
C PHE A 212 5.16 -1.35 2.34
N GLY A 213 5.26 -0.14 2.92
CA GLY A 213 6.18 0.89 2.44
C GLY A 213 7.66 0.49 2.58
N TRP A 214 8.05 -0.15 3.69
CA TRP A 214 9.39 -0.70 3.87
C TRP A 214 9.71 -1.78 2.82
N MET A 215 8.75 -2.68 2.54
CA MET A 215 8.90 -3.72 1.52
C MET A 215 9.09 -3.12 0.13
N ARG A 216 8.32 -2.07 -0.22
CA ARG A 216 8.55 -1.30 -1.46
C ARG A 216 10.01 -0.81 -1.47
N ALA A 217 10.41 -0.04 -0.46
CA ALA A 217 11.74 0.55 -0.39
C ALA A 217 12.87 -0.50 -0.47
N ARG A 218 12.66 -1.68 0.11
CA ARG A 218 13.63 -2.79 0.09
C ARG A 218 13.71 -3.50 -1.25
N THR A 219 12.58 -3.67 -1.93
CA THR A 219 12.47 -4.55 -3.10
C THR A 219 12.54 -3.83 -4.43
N GLY A 220 12.24 -2.54 -4.48
CA GLY A 220 12.20 -1.77 -5.72
C GLY A 220 10.81 -1.74 -6.39
N GLY A 221 9.91 -2.65 -6.01
CA GLY A 221 8.56 -2.76 -6.58
C GLY A 221 7.51 -2.99 -5.51
N ILE A 222 6.24 -3.02 -5.92
CA ILE A 222 5.11 -3.18 -4.98
C ILE A 222 4.72 -4.64 -4.72
N GLY A 223 5.26 -5.61 -5.47
CA GLY A 223 4.80 -7.00 -5.42
C GLY A 223 4.84 -7.65 -4.02
N ALA A 224 5.88 -7.37 -3.23
CA ALA A 224 5.99 -7.89 -1.87
C ALA A 224 4.90 -7.29 -0.95
N ALA A 225 4.62 -6.00 -1.09
CA ALA A 225 3.56 -5.32 -0.37
C ALA A 225 2.18 -5.86 -0.77
N VAL A 226 1.93 -6.08 -2.06
CA VAL A 226 0.67 -6.65 -2.58
C VAL A 226 0.39 -8.03 -1.96
N ILE A 227 1.36 -8.94 -2.03
CA ILE A 227 1.19 -10.31 -1.51
C ILE A 227 0.97 -10.28 0.00
N PHE A 228 1.80 -9.53 0.72
CA PHE A 228 1.70 -9.48 2.18
C PHE A 228 0.43 -8.76 2.65
N HIS A 229 -0.04 -7.73 1.94
CA HIS A 229 -1.33 -7.09 2.19
C HIS A 229 -2.47 -8.10 2.06
N ALA A 230 -2.54 -8.85 0.96
CA ALA A 230 -3.54 -9.91 0.80
C ALA A 230 -3.47 -10.96 1.93
N PHE A 231 -2.26 -11.35 2.34
CA PHE A 231 -2.09 -12.27 3.48
C PHE A 231 -2.57 -11.67 4.80
N CYS A 232 -2.30 -10.38 5.08
CA CYS A 232 -2.80 -9.71 6.28
C CYS A 232 -4.33 -9.73 6.33
N ASN A 233 -4.99 -9.41 5.23
CA ASN A 233 -6.46 -9.39 5.16
C ASN A 233 -7.04 -10.79 5.38
N LEU A 234 -6.52 -11.78 4.65
CA LEU A 234 -6.96 -13.17 4.80
C LEU A 234 -6.70 -13.71 6.21
N PHE A 235 -5.57 -13.35 6.82
CA PHE A 235 -5.25 -13.79 8.18
C PHE A 235 -6.19 -13.15 9.21
N ALA A 236 -6.44 -11.84 9.12
CA ALA A 236 -7.40 -11.16 9.99
C ALA A 236 -8.81 -11.77 9.87
N THR A 237 -9.29 -11.97 8.63
CA THR A 237 -10.57 -12.65 8.38
C THR A 237 -10.59 -14.09 8.92
N SER A 238 -9.48 -14.82 8.82
CA SER A 238 -9.40 -16.20 9.35
C SER A 238 -9.44 -16.22 10.89
N ILE A 239 -8.87 -15.22 11.55
CA ILE A 239 -8.98 -15.05 13.00
C ILE A 239 -10.44 -14.78 13.39
N GLU A 240 -11.07 -13.81 12.75
CA GLU A 240 -12.48 -13.45 13.03
C GLU A 240 -13.42 -14.64 12.82
N ARG A 241 -13.24 -15.39 11.72
CA ARG A 241 -14.00 -16.61 11.45
C ARG A 241 -13.71 -17.70 12.48
N GLY A 242 -12.46 -17.84 12.90
CA GLY A 242 -12.06 -18.86 13.87
C GLY A 242 -12.66 -18.64 15.26
N TYR A 243 -13.02 -17.40 15.59
CA TYR A 243 -13.82 -17.05 16.78
C TYR A 243 -15.33 -17.00 16.51
N GLY A 244 -15.78 -17.30 15.29
CA GLY A 244 -17.19 -17.27 14.89
C GLY A 244 -17.81 -15.88 14.89
N LEU A 245 -17.01 -14.82 14.67
CA LEU A 245 -17.49 -13.44 14.53
C LEU A 245 -18.11 -13.18 13.15
N ILE A 246 -17.66 -13.95 12.15
CA ILE A 246 -18.16 -13.92 10.78
C ILE A 246 -18.35 -15.35 10.26
N PRO A 247 -19.21 -15.56 9.23
CA PRO A 247 -19.40 -16.86 8.57
C PRO A 247 -18.13 -17.42 7.92
#